data_AF-A0A951A1B4-F1
#
_entry.id   AF-A0A951A1B4-F1
#
_cell.length_a   1.000
_cell.length_b   1.000
_cell.length_c   1.000
_cell.angle_alpha   90.00
_cell.angle_beta   90.00
_cell.angle_gamma   90.00
#
_symmetry.space_group_name_H-M   'P 1'
#
loop_
_entity.id
_entity.type
_entity.pdbx_description
1 polymer ?
#
loop_
_entity_poly.entity_id
_entity_poly.type
_entity_poly.pdbx_seq_one_letter_code
_entity_poly.pdbx_strand_id
1 'polypeptide(L)'
;MSPKLEAAHLVEEGKPLDDQRAFRRALGQFATGVAIITASSGDQLAGVTANSFTSVSLDPPLVLWSLETKAQSLPVFREATHFAVNVLSADQVALSTRFARSSSDKFDGVDWTSGAGGAPLVKGVAAHFECRREAEHDGGDHVILIGRVDRFARFDREVLVFAHGRYGLSVDHPAIDVARRTLVETGDPHPLDDFLLPLMFRAYEQLSGAFERHREAEGLTINQSRILACLAAHPGSSIETLSRLSYVGQATAEDAVAALLSGGLAAMRPPGVIDITAEGRARLHGIVTRARAFEAEKLAGIREADVAALRRALAALGKASDD
;
A
#
# COMPACT_ATOMS: atom_id res chain seq x y z
N MET A 1 -21.75 12.51 24.37
CA MET A 1 -20.74 11.81 25.19
C MET A 1 -19.54 11.57 24.29
N SER A 2 -18.44 12.32 24.45
CA SER A 2 -17.26 12.13 23.59
C SER A 2 -16.76 10.70 23.74
N PRO A 3 -16.54 9.95 22.65
CA PRO A 3 -15.94 8.63 22.76
C PRO A 3 -14.60 8.81 23.47
N LYS A 4 -14.43 8.16 24.63
CA LYS A 4 -13.12 8.07 25.26
C LYS A 4 -12.24 7.34 24.26
N LEU A 5 -11.20 7.98 23.74
CA LEU A 5 -10.17 7.29 22.97
C LEU A 5 -9.60 6.20 23.88
N GLU A 6 -9.88 4.93 23.56
CA GLU A 6 -9.17 3.82 24.18
C GLU A 6 -7.68 3.96 23.85
N ALA A 7 -6.83 3.62 24.82
CA ALA A 7 -5.39 3.63 24.60
C ALA A 7 -5.04 2.65 23.47
N ALA A 8 -4.29 3.10 22.47
CA ALA A 8 -3.82 2.23 21.40
C ALA A 8 -2.99 1.08 21.99
N HIS A 9 -3.21 -0.14 21.48
CA HIS A 9 -2.42 -1.30 21.88
C HIS A 9 -0.98 -1.16 21.34
N LEU A 10 -0.02 -1.10 22.24
CA LEU A 10 1.40 -1.04 21.88
C LEU A 10 1.87 -2.39 21.32
N VAL A 11 2.18 -2.42 20.03
CA VAL A 11 2.64 -3.64 19.33
C VAL A 11 4.17 -3.75 19.33
N GLU A 12 4.88 -2.63 19.25
CA GLU A 12 6.34 -2.58 19.10
C GLU A 12 6.89 -1.22 19.60
N GLU A 13 7.97 -1.25 20.38
CA GLU A 13 8.73 -0.06 20.81
C GLU A 13 10.23 -0.36 20.83
N GLY A 14 11.05 0.69 20.70
CA GLY A 14 12.51 0.55 20.73
C GLY A 14 13.23 1.81 20.30
N LYS A 15 14.57 1.77 20.31
CA LYS A 15 15.40 2.84 19.76
C LYS A 15 15.77 2.48 18.31
N PRO A 16 15.76 3.45 17.37
CA PRO A 16 16.05 3.17 15.96
C PRO A 16 17.41 2.49 15.68
N LEU A 17 18.42 2.76 16.52
CA LEU A 17 19.76 2.18 16.37
C LEU A 17 19.86 0.74 16.86
N ASP A 18 18.92 0.29 17.71
CA ASP A 18 18.90 -1.07 18.25
C ASP A 18 18.15 -2.03 17.31
N ASP A 19 17.09 -1.56 16.63
CA ASP A 19 16.36 -2.30 15.59
C ASP A 19 15.86 -1.36 14.46
N GLN A 20 16.63 -1.31 13.37
CA GLN A 20 16.28 -0.52 12.18
C GLN A 20 15.04 -1.05 11.45
N ARG A 21 14.73 -2.35 11.53
CA ARG A 21 13.55 -2.92 10.88
C ARG A 21 12.28 -2.50 11.61
N ALA A 22 12.30 -2.52 12.94
CA ALA A 22 11.22 -1.98 13.77
C ALA A 22 10.98 -0.50 13.48
N PHE A 23 12.05 0.31 13.43
CA PHE A 23 11.93 1.72 13.07
C PHE A 23 11.30 1.93 11.70
N ARG A 24 11.71 1.16 10.69
CA ARG A 24 11.11 1.21 9.34
C ARG A 24 9.63 0.81 9.34
N ARG A 25 9.24 -0.20 10.12
CA ARG A 25 7.82 -0.60 10.28
C ARG A 25 7.00 0.52 10.93
N ALA A 26 7.57 1.22 11.91
CA ALA A 26 6.94 2.37 12.54
C ALA A 26 6.78 3.55 11.56
N LEU A 27 7.79 3.87 10.75
CA LEU A 27 7.68 4.87 9.68
C LEU A 27 6.59 4.50 8.67
N GLY A 28 6.44 3.22 8.35
CA GLY A 28 5.40 2.71 7.46
C GLY A 28 3.96 2.88 7.96
N GLN A 29 3.74 3.34 9.20
CA GLN A 29 2.41 3.73 9.69
C GLN A 29 1.93 5.05 9.06
N PHE A 30 2.85 5.88 8.56
CA PHE A 30 2.49 7.08 7.81
C PHE A 30 2.23 6.73 6.34
N ALA A 31 0.95 6.72 5.96
CA ALA A 31 0.54 6.44 4.59
C ALA A 31 0.98 7.55 3.64
N THR A 32 1.40 7.16 2.43
CA THR A 32 1.92 8.07 1.40
C THR A 32 1.34 7.71 0.04
N GLY A 33 1.36 8.64 -0.90
CA GLY A 33 1.28 8.29 -2.32
C GLY A 33 2.61 7.69 -2.81
N VAL A 34 2.60 7.15 -4.02
CA VAL A 34 3.82 6.64 -4.68
C VAL A 34 4.18 7.51 -5.87
N ALA A 35 5.44 7.90 -5.98
CA ALA A 35 5.94 8.63 -7.13
C ALA A 35 7.14 7.93 -7.80
N ILE A 36 7.34 8.17 -9.08
CA ILE A 36 8.61 7.92 -9.78
C ILE A 36 9.25 9.27 -10.06
N ILE A 37 10.41 9.51 -9.46
CA ILE A 37 11.20 10.71 -9.73
C ILE A 37 12.15 10.40 -10.87
N THR A 38 12.20 11.25 -11.88
CA THR A 38 13.04 11.04 -13.06
C THR A 38 13.87 12.27 -13.37
N ALA A 39 15.02 12.07 -14.01
CA ALA A 39 15.90 13.14 -14.47
C ALA A 39 16.68 12.66 -15.70
N SER A 40 17.29 13.62 -16.40
CA SER A 40 18.18 13.37 -17.54
C SER A 40 19.47 14.17 -17.38
N SER A 41 20.61 13.53 -17.66
CA SER A 41 21.91 14.20 -17.82
C SER A 41 22.52 13.73 -19.15
N GLY A 42 22.52 14.60 -20.16
CA GLY A 42 22.82 14.20 -21.54
C GLY A 42 21.87 13.09 -22.01
N ASP A 43 22.44 11.98 -22.50
CA ASP A 43 21.69 10.80 -22.95
C ASP A 43 21.34 9.81 -21.81
N GLN A 44 21.78 10.08 -20.58
CA GLN A 44 21.52 9.20 -19.44
C GLN A 44 20.21 9.57 -18.74
N LEU A 45 19.31 8.58 -18.64
CA LEU A 45 18.06 8.69 -17.92
C LEU A 45 18.18 8.04 -16.53
N ALA A 46 17.64 8.72 -15.52
CA ALA A 46 17.47 8.17 -14.19
C ALA A 46 16.00 8.15 -13.80
N GLY A 47 15.61 7.09 -13.09
CA GLY A 47 14.27 6.94 -12.54
C GLY A 47 14.31 6.15 -11.23
N VAL A 48 13.62 6.68 -10.21
CA VAL A 48 13.59 6.10 -8.86
C VAL A 48 12.17 6.17 -8.32
N THR A 49 11.65 5.01 -7.89
CA THR A 49 10.42 4.98 -7.09
C THR A 49 10.72 5.55 -5.70
N ALA A 50 9.94 6.55 -5.29
CA ALA A 50 10.05 7.19 -4.00
C ALA A 50 8.65 7.43 -3.40
N ASN A 51 8.57 7.27 -2.09
CA ASN A 51 7.43 7.67 -1.27
C ASN A 51 7.83 8.71 -0.21
N SER A 52 9.03 9.28 -0.32
CA SER A 52 9.55 10.40 0.49
C SER A 52 9.14 11.78 -0.06
N PHE A 53 8.39 11.80 -1.16
CA PHE A 53 7.91 13.04 -1.79
C PHE A 53 6.92 13.79 -0.88
N THR A 54 7.09 15.11 -0.76
CA THR A 54 6.13 15.98 -0.08
C THR A 54 6.16 17.41 -0.64
N SER A 55 5.05 18.13 -0.49
CA SER A 55 4.97 19.57 -0.74
C SER A 55 5.62 20.36 0.38
N VAL A 56 6.32 21.44 0.05
CA VAL A 56 7.03 22.30 1.01
C VAL A 56 6.39 23.68 1.11
N SER A 57 6.11 24.31 -0.04
CA SER A 57 5.64 25.69 -0.10
C SER A 57 4.75 25.89 -1.33
N LEU A 58 3.78 26.79 -1.23
CA LEU A 58 2.94 27.22 -2.35
C LEU A 58 3.52 28.46 -3.05
N ASP A 59 4.11 29.40 -2.31
CA ASP A 59 4.78 30.57 -2.86
C ASP A 59 6.11 30.84 -2.14
N PRO A 60 7.27 30.54 -2.77
CA PRO A 60 7.38 29.90 -4.08
C PRO A 60 6.90 28.43 -4.08
N PRO A 61 6.49 27.87 -5.23
CA PRO A 61 6.00 26.49 -5.30
C PRO A 61 7.15 25.50 -5.18
N LEU A 62 7.33 24.93 -3.99
CA LEU A 62 8.43 24.02 -3.67
C LEU A 62 7.92 22.65 -3.26
N VAL A 63 8.64 21.63 -3.71
CA VAL A 63 8.49 20.23 -3.30
C VAL A 63 9.84 19.67 -2.88
N LEU A 64 9.84 18.59 -2.10
CA LEU A 64 11.07 17.85 -1.78
C LEU A 64 10.86 16.35 -1.88
N TRP A 65 11.99 15.64 -1.96
CA TRP A 65 12.07 14.19 -1.78
C TRP A 65 13.50 13.81 -1.34
N SER A 66 13.67 12.57 -0.89
CA SER A 66 14.96 12.07 -0.42
C SER A 66 15.47 10.92 -1.29
N LEU A 67 16.74 10.96 -1.67
CA LEU A 67 17.44 9.94 -2.47
C LEU A 67 18.62 9.38 -1.67
N GLU A 68 18.78 8.05 -1.64
CA GLU A 68 19.89 7.41 -0.95
C GLU A 68 21.25 7.87 -1.54
N THR A 69 22.20 8.21 -0.67
CA THR A 69 23.55 8.67 -1.07
C THR A 69 24.33 7.65 -1.91
N LYS A 70 23.99 6.36 -1.80
CA LYS A 70 24.60 5.25 -2.54
C LYS A 70 23.85 4.87 -3.82
N ALA A 71 22.75 5.55 -4.14
CA ALA A 71 21.96 5.24 -5.33
C ALA A 71 22.77 5.49 -6.60
N GLN A 72 22.77 4.53 -7.53
CA GLN A 72 23.46 4.65 -8.82
C GLN A 72 22.94 5.83 -9.67
N SER A 73 21.71 6.27 -9.42
CA SER A 73 21.07 7.41 -10.08
C SER A 73 21.49 8.77 -9.54
N LEU A 74 22.14 8.84 -8.36
CA LEU A 74 22.47 10.11 -7.71
C LEU A 74 23.34 11.05 -8.59
N PRO A 75 24.36 10.58 -9.33
CA PRO A 75 25.12 11.45 -10.23
C PRO A 75 24.24 12.15 -11.27
N VAL A 76 23.30 11.43 -11.89
CA VAL A 76 22.36 12.00 -12.87
C VAL A 76 21.50 13.09 -12.25
N PHE A 77 20.96 12.89 -11.04
CA PHE A 77 20.15 13.90 -10.36
C PHE A 77 20.95 15.16 -9.94
N ARG A 78 22.25 15.01 -9.63
CA ARG A 78 23.12 16.14 -9.28
C ARG A 78 23.50 16.99 -10.48
N GLU A 79 23.76 16.34 -11.61
CA GLU A 79 24.11 16.99 -12.88
C GLU A 79 22.89 17.60 -13.57
N ALA A 80 21.73 16.96 -13.46
CA ALA A 80 20.50 17.44 -14.06
C ALA A 80 20.08 18.80 -13.47
N THR A 81 19.65 19.70 -14.35
CA THR A 81 19.07 21.00 -13.96
C THR A 81 17.62 20.88 -13.52
N HIS A 82 16.93 19.86 -14.01
CA HIS A 82 15.52 19.58 -13.74
C HIS A 82 15.31 18.10 -13.42
N PHE A 83 14.24 17.83 -12.68
CA PHE A 83 13.69 16.50 -12.48
C PHE A 83 12.16 16.56 -12.59
N ALA A 84 11.53 15.43 -12.88
CA ALA A 84 10.09 15.31 -12.90
C ALA A 84 9.60 14.36 -11.80
N VAL A 85 8.51 14.74 -11.13
CA VAL A 85 7.78 13.89 -10.18
C VAL A 85 6.57 13.31 -10.91
N ASN A 86 6.51 11.99 -11.03
CA ASN A 86 5.41 11.24 -11.64
C ASN A 86 4.61 10.54 -10.55
N VAL A 87 3.47 11.12 -10.11
CA VAL A 87 2.63 10.54 -9.04
C VAL A 87 1.78 9.41 -9.62
N LEU A 88 2.01 8.18 -9.19
CA LEU A 88 1.43 6.99 -9.81
C LEU A 88 -0.06 6.82 -9.51
N SER A 89 -0.79 6.29 -10.50
CA SER A 89 -2.16 5.82 -10.32
C SER A 89 -2.22 4.39 -9.78
N ALA A 90 -3.37 4.01 -9.23
CA ALA A 90 -3.63 2.74 -8.55
C ALA A 90 -3.24 1.49 -9.35
N ASP A 91 -3.37 1.52 -10.67
CA ASP A 91 -3.05 0.43 -11.60
C ASP A 91 -1.55 0.33 -11.95
N GLN A 92 -0.70 1.22 -11.46
CA GLN A 92 0.72 1.31 -11.84
C GLN A 92 1.69 0.63 -10.86
N VAL A 93 1.24 -0.39 -10.13
CA VAL A 93 2.07 -1.20 -9.22
C VAL A 93 3.30 -1.80 -9.93
N ALA A 94 3.13 -2.25 -11.18
CA ALA A 94 4.22 -2.81 -11.98
C ALA A 94 5.33 -1.78 -12.26
N LEU A 95 4.95 -0.54 -12.59
CA LEU A 95 5.90 0.56 -12.79
C LEU A 95 6.62 0.91 -11.48
N SER A 96 5.88 1.02 -10.37
CA SER A 96 6.47 1.27 -9.05
C SER A 96 7.53 0.21 -8.71
N THR A 97 7.22 -1.07 -8.91
CA THR A 97 8.13 -2.19 -8.64
C THR A 97 9.36 -2.15 -9.56
N ARG A 98 9.16 -1.81 -10.84
CA ARG A 98 10.24 -1.70 -11.83
C ARG A 98 11.25 -0.64 -11.44
N PHE A 99 10.79 0.57 -11.13
CA PHE A 99 11.67 1.71 -10.84
C PHE A 99 12.30 1.66 -9.43
N ALA A 100 11.81 0.79 -8.54
CA ALA A 100 12.40 0.53 -7.22
C ALA A 100 13.64 -0.39 -7.26
N ARG A 101 13.83 -1.18 -8.33
CA ARG A 101 14.98 -2.08 -8.47
C ARG A 101 16.21 -1.33 -8.97
N SER A 102 17.41 -1.83 -8.71
CA SER A 102 18.63 -1.35 -9.39
C SER A 102 18.77 -2.07 -10.73
N SER A 103 18.61 -1.35 -11.84
CA SER A 103 18.73 -1.89 -13.21
C SER A 103 19.00 -0.77 -14.22
N SER A 104 19.65 -1.09 -15.33
CA SER A 104 19.94 -0.16 -16.44
C SER A 104 18.80 -0.05 -17.47
N ASP A 105 17.87 -1.01 -17.51
CA ASP A 105 16.80 -1.15 -18.52
C ASP A 105 15.42 -0.66 -18.03
N LYS A 106 15.39 0.24 -17.03
CA LYS A 106 14.15 0.67 -16.35
C LYS A 106 13.13 1.32 -17.29
N PHE A 107 13.61 1.96 -18.36
CA PHE A 107 12.76 2.71 -19.30
C PHE A 107 12.32 1.88 -20.51
N ASP A 108 12.83 0.66 -20.70
CA ASP A 108 12.55 -0.16 -21.89
C ASP A 108 11.07 -0.55 -21.96
N GLY A 109 10.36 -0.12 -23.01
CA GLY A 109 8.92 -0.37 -23.12
C GLY A 109 8.06 0.39 -22.10
N VAL A 110 8.61 1.39 -21.41
CA VAL A 110 7.81 2.37 -20.65
C VAL A 110 7.42 3.50 -21.60
N ASP A 111 6.14 3.85 -21.64
CA ASP A 111 5.67 5.00 -22.41
C ASP A 111 5.88 6.30 -21.62
N TRP A 112 6.72 7.18 -22.14
CA TRP A 112 7.03 8.47 -21.55
C TRP A 112 7.33 9.51 -22.62
N THR A 113 7.20 10.79 -22.24
CA THR A 113 7.57 11.94 -23.09
C THR A 113 8.61 12.80 -22.40
N SER A 114 9.42 13.53 -23.17
CA SER A 114 10.44 14.42 -22.60
C SER A 114 9.79 15.69 -22.02
N GLY A 115 10.03 15.97 -20.73
CA GLY A 115 9.63 17.19 -20.05
C GLY A 115 10.76 18.22 -19.95
N ALA A 116 10.62 19.18 -19.03
CA ALA A 116 11.61 20.21 -18.74
C ALA A 116 12.98 19.61 -18.41
N GLY A 117 14.03 20.17 -19.02
CA GLY A 117 15.41 19.67 -18.87
C GLY A 117 15.62 18.23 -19.34
N GLY A 118 14.70 17.66 -20.14
CA GLY A 118 14.80 16.30 -20.63
C GLY A 118 14.21 15.23 -19.68
N ALA A 119 13.73 15.62 -18.49
CA ALA A 119 13.23 14.68 -17.49
C ALA A 119 12.00 13.89 -17.99
N PRO A 120 12.00 12.54 -17.92
CA PRO A 120 10.87 11.72 -18.38
C PRO A 120 9.54 11.94 -17.65
N LEU A 121 8.49 12.20 -18.44
CA LEU A 121 7.09 12.23 -17.99
C LEU A 121 6.41 10.91 -18.35
N VAL A 122 6.20 10.04 -17.36
CA VAL A 122 5.61 8.70 -17.53
C VAL A 122 4.12 8.80 -17.78
N LYS A 123 3.58 8.13 -18.81
CA LYS A 123 2.14 8.20 -19.10
C LYS A 123 1.28 7.44 -18.11
N GLY A 124 -0.01 7.80 -18.06
CA GLY A 124 -1.02 7.11 -17.26
C GLY A 124 -0.95 7.41 -15.76
N VAL A 125 -0.17 8.41 -15.34
CA VAL A 125 -0.01 8.79 -13.93
C VAL A 125 -1.18 9.65 -13.43
N ALA A 126 -1.30 9.83 -12.12
CA ALA A 126 -2.28 10.73 -11.51
C ALA A 126 -1.84 12.20 -11.55
N ALA A 127 -0.54 12.49 -11.51
CA ALA A 127 -0.01 13.85 -11.66
C ALA A 127 1.45 13.90 -12.16
N HIS A 128 1.80 15.02 -12.77
CA HIS A 128 3.18 15.42 -13.08
C HIS A 128 3.54 16.72 -12.36
N PHE A 129 4.77 16.80 -11.88
CA PHE A 129 5.41 18.06 -11.50
C PHE A 129 6.78 18.14 -12.17
N GLU A 130 6.98 19.15 -13.01
CA GLU A 130 8.27 19.44 -13.64
C GLU A 130 9.00 20.46 -12.77
N CYS A 131 10.13 20.04 -12.21
CA CYS A 131 10.82 20.78 -11.18
C CYS A 131 12.21 21.20 -11.63
N ARG A 132 12.56 22.47 -11.47
CA ARG A 132 13.94 22.92 -11.48
C ARG A 132 14.58 22.63 -10.13
N ARG A 133 15.81 22.10 -10.12
CA ARG A 133 16.53 21.84 -8.86
C ARG A 133 16.83 23.16 -8.14
N GLU A 134 16.38 23.29 -6.91
CA GLU A 134 16.50 24.50 -6.10
C GLU A 134 17.63 24.37 -5.07
N ALA A 135 17.67 23.25 -4.33
CA ALA A 135 18.68 23.00 -3.31
C ALA A 135 18.90 21.50 -3.07
N GLU A 136 20.04 21.16 -2.48
CA GLU A 136 20.38 19.83 -1.97
C GLU A 136 20.89 19.98 -0.53
N HIS A 137 20.44 19.13 0.37
CA HIS A 137 20.87 19.10 1.76
C HIS A 137 21.21 17.67 2.21
N ASP A 138 22.15 17.54 3.15
CA ASP A 138 22.45 16.26 3.79
C ASP A 138 21.27 15.81 4.67
N GLY A 139 20.89 14.54 4.56
CA GLY A 139 19.78 13.92 5.29
C GLY A 139 20.17 12.60 5.95
N GLY A 140 21.42 12.49 6.43
CA GLY A 140 21.97 11.24 6.95
C GLY A 140 22.50 10.35 5.84
N ASP A 141 21.89 9.17 5.64
CA ASP A 141 22.22 8.26 4.54
C ASP A 141 21.54 8.63 3.20
N HIS A 142 20.72 9.68 3.21
CA HIS A 142 20.08 10.27 2.04
C HIS A 142 20.54 11.71 1.80
N VAL A 143 20.35 12.19 0.57
CA VAL A 143 20.30 13.62 0.24
C VAL A 143 18.83 14.04 0.10
N ILE A 144 18.52 15.24 0.58
CA ILE A 144 17.20 15.88 0.42
C ILE A 144 17.31 16.81 -0.78
N LEU A 145 16.54 16.53 -1.83
CA LEU A 145 16.47 17.34 -3.03
C LEU A 145 15.22 18.21 -2.99
N ILE A 146 15.41 19.53 -3.07
CA ILE A 146 14.32 20.51 -3.15
C ILE A 146 14.18 20.93 -4.62
N GLY A 147 12.96 20.87 -5.13
CA GLY A 147 12.61 21.31 -6.48
C GLY A 147 11.61 22.45 -6.44
N ARG A 148 11.83 23.46 -7.29
CA ARG A 148 10.85 24.48 -7.61
C ARG A 148 10.00 24.01 -8.78
N VAL A 149 8.69 23.96 -8.59
CA VAL A 149 7.76 23.49 -9.62
C VAL A 149 7.54 24.59 -10.65
N ASP A 150 7.97 24.35 -11.89
CA ASP A 150 7.78 25.28 -13.01
C ASP A 150 6.49 24.97 -13.78
N ARG A 151 6.11 23.69 -13.85
CA ARG A 151 4.88 23.21 -14.50
C ARG A 151 4.31 22.02 -13.75
N PHE A 152 2.99 21.85 -13.80
CA PHE A 152 2.31 20.67 -13.25
C PHE A 152 1.12 20.27 -14.12
N ALA A 153 0.74 19.00 -14.03
CA ALA A 153 -0.48 18.46 -14.60
C ALA A 153 -1.15 17.52 -13.61
N ARG A 154 -2.49 17.51 -13.59
CA ARG A 154 -3.30 16.58 -12.79
C ARG A 154 -4.24 15.82 -13.73
N PHE A 155 -4.35 14.52 -13.49
CA PHE A 155 -5.23 13.63 -14.24
C PHE A 155 -6.31 13.07 -13.32
N ASP A 156 -7.46 12.72 -13.91
CA ASP A 156 -8.58 12.14 -13.19
C ASP A 156 -8.40 10.63 -13.06
N ARG A 157 -7.54 10.22 -12.11
CA ARG A 157 -7.20 8.82 -11.84
C ARG A 157 -7.05 8.60 -10.34
N GLU A 158 -7.42 7.41 -9.87
CA GLU A 158 -7.18 7.00 -8.49
C GLU A 158 -5.68 6.90 -8.21
N VAL A 159 -5.24 7.38 -7.05
CA VAL A 159 -3.83 7.40 -6.66
C VAL A 159 -3.39 6.06 -6.06
N LEU A 160 -2.15 5.65 -6.34
CA LEU A 160 -1.54 4.51 -5.67
C LEU A 160 -1.10 4.90 -4.26
N VAL A 161 -1.64 4.23 -3.25
CA VAL A 161 -1.28 4.43 -1.84
C VAL A 161 -0.23 3.41 -1.42
N PHE A 162 0.70 3.83 -0.57
CA PHE A 162 1.65 2.95 0.11
C PHE A 162 1.59 3.16 1.62
N ALA A 163 1.25 2.10 2.35
CA ALA A 163 1.16 2.07 3.81
C ALA A 163 1.47 0.67 4.32
N HIS A 164 2.06 0.56 5.52
CA HIS A 164 2.41 -0.70 6.17
C HIS A 164 3.24 -1.66 5.28
N GLY A 165 4.08 -1.11 4.40
CA GLY A 165 4.90 -1.87 3.44
C GLY A 165 4.12 -2.43 2.25
N ARG A 166 2.92 -1.92 1.96
CA ARG A 166 2.00 -2.49 0.96
C ARG A 166 1.35 -1.41 0.10
N TYR A 167 1.06 -1.78 -1.14
CA TYR A 167 0.21 -0.99 -2.01
C TYR A 167 -1.26 -1.07 -1.55
N GLY A 168 -1.96 0.04 -1.66
CA GLY A 168 -3.38 0.18 -1.36
C GLY A 168 -4.05 1.15 -2.30
N LEU A 169 -5.36 1.29 -2.11
CA LEU A 169 -6.21 2.26 -2.81
C LEU A 169 -6.56 3.39 -1.86
N SER A 170 -6.81 4.58 -2.41
CA SER A 170 -7.46 5.65 -1.65
C SER A 170 -8.96 5.38 -1.64
N VAL A 171 -9.55 5.31 -0.45
CA VAL A 171 -11.00 5.26 -0.27
C VAL A 171 -11.43 6.47 0.54
N ASP A 172 -12.59 7.03 0.23
CA ASP A 172 -13.14 8.13 1.00
C ASP A 172 -13.41 7.68 2.44
N HIS A 173 -13.10 8.54 3.41
CA HIS A 173 -13.30 8.20 4.81
C HIS A 173 -14.81 8.02 5.09
N PRO A 174 -15.24 6.91 5.73
CA PRO A 174 -16.67 6.63 5.93
C PRO A 174 -17.47 7.73 6.63
N ALA A 175 -16.86 8.46 7.56
CA ALA A 175 -17.53 9.60 8.21
C ALA A 175 -17.85 10.77 7.26
N ILE A 176 -17.11 10.92 6.15
CA ILE A 176 -17.39 11.92 5.11
C ILE A 176 -18.53 11.42 4.21
N ASP A 177 -18.56 10.12 3.91
CA ASP A 177 -19.64 9.47 3.17
C ASP A 177 -20.97 9.50 3.97
N VAL A 178 -20.93 9.24 5.29
CA VAL A 178 -22.09 9.38 6.19
C VAL A 178 -22.59 10.83 6.27
N ALA A 179 -21.71 11.83 6.36
CA ALA A 179 -22.12 13.24 6.36
C ALA A 179 -22.77 13.65 5.02
N ARG A 180 -22.30 13.11 3.89
CA ARG A 180 -22.92 13.28 2.57
C ARG A 180 -24.30 12.63 2.50
N ARG A 181 -24.52 11.53 3.24
CA ARG A 181 -25.80 10.81 3.34
C ARG A 181 -26.81 11.46 4.29
N THR A 182 -26.37 12.05 5.41
CA THR A 182 -27.29 12.78 6.31
C THR A 182 -27.89 14.02 5.63
N LEU A 183 -27.19 14.60 4.65
CA LEU A 183 -27.75 15.62 3.76
C LEU A 183 -28.83 15.06 2.80
N VAL A 184 -28.76 13.77 2.45
CA VAL A 184 -29.73 13.06 1.59
C VAL A 184 -30.94 12.55 2.38
N GLU A 185 -30.85 12.34 3.70
CA GLU A 185 -32.01 11.93 4.53
C GLU A 185 -33.17 12.94 4.58
N THR A 186 -33.03 14.12 3.95
CA THR A 186 -34.10 15.10 3.74
C THR A 186 -34.56 15.25 2.28
N GLY A 187 -34.04 14.42 1.36
CA GLY A 187 -34.35 14.45 -0.07
C GLY A 187 -34.49 13.06 -0.68
N ASP A 188 -34.99 13.00 -1.92
CA ASP A 188 -35.17 11.75 -2.66
C ASP A 188 -33.85 10.96 -2.77
N PRO A 189 -33.89 9.61 -2.75
CA PRO A 189 -32.71 8.76 -2.84
C PRO A 189 -31.88 9.09 -4.10
N HIS A 190 -30.55 9.13 -3.96
CA HIS A 190 -29.69 9.45 -5.09
C HIS A 190 -29.82 8.35 -6.15
N PRO A 191 -29.92 8.67 -7.46
CA PRO A 191 -30.17 7.67 -8.50
C PRO A 191 -29.16 6.53 -8.56
N LEU A 192 -27.97 6.70 -7.99
CA LEU A 192 -26.92 5.69 -7.95
C LEU A 192 -26.94 4.79 -6.69
N ASP A 193 -27.79 5.08 -5.70
CA ASP A 193 -27.74 4.37 -4.41
C ASP A 193 -28.14 2.89 -4.50
N ASP A 194 -29.00 2.51 -5.45
CA ASP A 194 -29.45 1.12 -5.62
C ASP A 194 -28.57 0.30 -6.57
N PHE A 195 -27.50 0.87 -7.10
CA PHE A 195 -26.56 0.13 -7.93
C PHE A 195 -25.73 -0.85 -7.09
N LEU A 196 -25.37 -1.97 -7.72
CA LEU A 196 -24.64 -3.06 -7.06
C LEU A 196 -23.31 -2.59 -6.44
N LEU A 197 -22.56 -1.73 -7.14
CA LEU A 197 -21.23 -1.27 -6.68
C LEU A 197 -21.30 -0.45 -5.39
N PRO A 198 -22.13 0.62 -5.28
CA PRO A 198 -22.34 1.32 -4.00
C PRO A 198 -22.85 0.43 -2.87
N LEU A 199 -23.75 -0.52 -3.16
CA LEU A 199 -24.23 -1.48 -2.17
C LEU A 199 -23.11 -2.40 -1.67
N MET A 200 -22.28 -2.93 -2.57
CA MET A 200 -21.13 -3.76 -2.23
C MET A 200 -20.09 -3.00 -1.40
N PHE A 201 -19.77 -1.78 -1.79
CA PHE A 201 -18.83 -0.93 -1.06
C PHE A 201 -19.32 -0.63 0.37
N ARG A 202 -20.60 -0.26 0.52
CA ARG A 202 -21.21 -0.03 1.85
C ARG A 202 -21.19 -1.26 2.73
N ALA A 203 -21.58 -2.41 2.17
CA ALA A 203 -21.55 -3.67 2.90
C ALA A 203 -20.13 -4.04 3.32
N TYR A 204 -19.16 -3.89 2.41
CA TYR A 204 -17.75 -4.13 2.72
C TYR A 204 -17.27 -3.23 3.86
N GLU A 205 -17.49 -1.92 3.80
CA GLU A 205 -17.05 -0.97 4.84
C GLU A 205 -17.67 -1.27 6.21
N GLN A 206 -18.96 -1.58 6.28
CA GLN A 206 -19.62 -1.93 7.55
C GLN A 206 -19.08 -3.23 8.16
N LEU A 207 -18.68 -4.18 7.32
CA LEU A 207 -18.24 -5.50 7.76
C LEU A 207 -16.72 -5.55 8.03
N SER A 208 -15.90 -4.86 7.24
CA SER A 208 -14.44 -4.92 7.26
C SER A 208 -13.87 -4.40 8.59
N GLY A 209 -14.33 -3.25 9.07
CA GLY A 209 -13.83 -2.66 10.32
C GLY A 209 -14.13 -3.50 11.57
N ALA A 210 -15.24 -4.24 11.58
CA ALA A 210 -15.57 -5.16 12.66
C ALA A 210 -14.80 -6.48 12.58
N PHE A 211 -14.52 -6.96 11.36
CA PHE A 211 -13.66 -8.12 11.13
C PHE A 211 -12.23 -7.90 11.62
N GLU A 212 -11.65 -6.71 11.37
CA GLU A 212 -10.28 -6.39 11.80
C GLU A 212 -10.11 -6.45 13.34
N ARG A 213 -11.12 -6.02 14.11
CA ARG A 213 -11.12 -6.15 15.58
C ARG A 213 -11.09 -7.61 16.05
N HIS A 214 -11.74 -8.51 15.33
CA HIS A 214 -11.74 -9.94 15.66
C HIS A 214 -10.41 -10.64 15.35
N ARG A 215 -9.63 -10.11 14.39
CA ARG A 215 -8.25 -10.53 14.12
C ARG A 215 -7.29 -10.04 15.20
N GLU A 216 -7.39 -8.77 15.59
CA GLU A 216 -6.51 -8.17 16.62
C GLU A 216 -6.58 -8.90 17.96
N ALA A 217 -7.73 -9.48 18.29
CA ALA A 217 -7.93 -10.30 19.49
C ALA A 217 -7.01 -11.54 19.57
N GLU A 218 -6.36 -11.95 18.48
CA GLU A 218 -5.36 -13.04 18.46
C GLU A 218 -3.92 -12.57 18.53
N GLY A 219 -3.69 -11.26 18.69
CA GLY A 219 -2.35 -10.68 18.79
C GLY A 219 -1.54 -10.76 17.49
N LEU A 220 -2.18 -11.07 16.36
CA LEU A 220 -1.54 -11.16 15.05
C LEU A 220 -1.82 -9.92 14.23
N THR A 221 -0.80 -9.40 13.56
CA THR A 221 -0.96 -8.35 12.53
C THR A 221 -1.66 -8.90 11.28
N ILE A 222 -2.17 -8.01 10.42
CA ILE A 222 -2.77 -8.40 9.12
C ILE A 222 -1.80 -9.28 8.34
N ASN A 223 -0.53 -8.87 8.25
CA ASN A 223 0.47 -9.57 7.45
C ASN A 223 0.81 -10.94 8.04
N GLN A 224 0.95 -11.05 9.37
CA GLN A 224 1.14 -12.33 10.04
C GLN A 224 -0.04 -13.28 9.79
N SER A 225 -1.28 -12.80 9.94
CA SER A 225 -2.47 -13.63 9.74
C SER A 225 -2.60 -14.18 8.31
N ARG A 226 -2.26 -13.36 7.30
CA ARG A 226 -2.26 -13.77 5.88
C ARG A 226 -1.20 -14.81 5.59
N ILE A 227 0.03 -14.58 6.04
CA ILE A 227 1.14 -15.53 5.85
C ILE A 227 0.80 -16.86 6.54
N LEU A 228 0.23 -16.81 7.74
CA LEU A 228 -0.20 -18.00 8.48
C LEU A 228 -1.31 -18.76 7.75
N ALA A 229 -2.28 -18.06 7.15
CA ALA A 229 -3.32 -18.65 6.31
C ALA A 229 -2.73 -19.31 5.04
N CYS A 230 -1.80 -18.64 4.36
CA CYS A 230 -1.09 -19.21 3.21
C CYS A 230 -0.30 -20.46 3.59
N LEU A 231 0.40 -20.47 4.73
CA LEU A 231 1.13 -21.64 5.23
C LEU A 231 0.21 -22.82 5.57
N ALA A 232 -1.01 -22.54 6.07
CA ALA A 232 -1.98 -23.58 6.34
C ALA A 232 -2.51 -24.25 5.05
N ALA A 233 -2.68 -23.47 3.98
CA ALA A 233 -3.10 -23.99 2.68
C ALA A 233 -1.94 -24.60 1.86
N HIS A 234 -0.74 -24.05 2.03
CA HIS A 234 0.47 -24.39 1.26
C HIS A 234 1.65 -24.65 2.20
N PRO A 235 1.65 -25.76 2.93
CA PRO A 235 2.77 -26.15 3.79
C PRO A 235 4.05 -26.36 2.97
N GLY A 236 5.21 -26.06 3.57
CA GLY A 236 6.50 -26.16 2.90
C GLY A 236 6.77 -25.04 1.89
N SER A 237 6.15 -23.87 2.05
CA SER A 237 6.37 -22.73 1.15
C SER A 237 7.65 -21.96 1.47
N SER A 238 8.31 -21.42 0.44
CA SER A 238 9.37 -20.42 0.59
C SER A 238 8.79 -19.04 0.90
N ILE A 239 9.60 -18.13 1.45
CA ILE A 239 9.18 -16.74 1.70
C ILE A 239 8.74 -16.04 0.42
N GLU A 240 9.45 -16.26 -0.69
CA GLU A 240 9.09 -15.73 -2.02
C GLU A 240 7.69 -16.20 -2.46
N THR A 241 7.40 -17.50 -2.26
CA THR A 241 6.09 -18.06 -2.58
C THR A 241 5.01 -17.45 -1.70
N LEU A 242 5.26 -17.31 -0.39
CA LEU A 242 4.32 -16.72 0.56
C LEU A 242 4.04 -15.24 0.27
N SER A 243 5.08 -14.47 -0.09
CA SER A 243 4.96 -13.09 -0.55
C SER A 243 3.95 -12.97 -1.71
N ARG A 244 4.10 -13.83 -2.73
CA ARG A 244 3.21 -13.88 -3.88
C ARG A 244 1.78 -14.32 -3.51
N LEU A 245 1.63 -15.41 -2.75
CA LEU A 245 0.31 -15.96 -2.39
C LEU A 245 -0.49 -15.05 -1.44
N SER A 246 0.21 -14.28 -0.59
CA SER A 246 -0.43 -13.37 0.37
C SER A 246 -0.62 -11.95 -0.18
N TYR A 247 -0.07 -11.67 -1.36
CA TYR A 247 0.03 -10.32 -1.95
C TYR A 247 0.68 -9.31 -0.99
N VAL A 248 1.72 -9.77 -0.28
CA VAL A 248 2.51 -8.95 0.65
C VAL A 248 3.91 -8.82 0.06
N GLY A 249 4.48 -7.61 0.06
CA GLY A 249 5.83 -7.38 -0.46
C GLY A 249 6.89 -8.22 0.25
N GLN A 250 7.98 -8.57 -0.44
CA GLN A 250 8.95 -9.55 0.05
C GLN A 250 9.56 -9.23 1.42
N ALA A 251 10.01 -7.99 1.65
CA ALA A 251 10.54 -7.58 2.95
C ALA A 251 9.50 -7.66 4.08
N THR A 252 8.24 -7.36 3.78
CA THR A 252 7.13 -7.47 4.75
C THR A 252 6.78 -8.93 5.02
N ALA A 253 6.86 -9.80 4.00
CA ALA A 253 6.70 -11.24 4.16
C ALA A 253 7.83 -11.83 5.01
N GLU A 254 9.09 -11.42 4.79
CA GLU A 254 10.24 -11.82 5.62
C GLU A 254 10.04 -11.43 7.09
N ASP A 255 9.65 -10.18 7.36
CA ASP A 255 9.41 -9.70 8.72
C ASP A 255 8.23 -10.46 9.38
N ALA A 256 7.14 -10.69 8.64
CA ALA A 256 6.00 -11.46 9.13
C ALA A 256 6.37 -12.92 9.44
N VAL A 257 7.12 -13.57 8.54
CA VAL A 257 7.63 -14.94 8.76
C VAL A 257 8.56 -14.99 9.97
N ALA A 258 9.50 -14.05 10.10
CA ALA A 258 10.41 -13.99 11.23
C ALA A 258 9.65 -13.87 12.56
N ALA A 259 8.62 -13.01 12.61
CA ALA A 259 7.76 -12.87 13.78
C ALA A 259 6.96 -14.16 14.09
N LEU A 260 6.43 -14.85 13.07
CA LEU A 260 5.72 -16.12 13.25
C LEU A 260 6.64 -17.25 13.72
N LEU A 261 7.88 -17.30 13.22
CA LEU A 261 8.91 -18.24 13.67
C LEU A 261 9.27 -17.97 15.14
N SER A 262 9.55 -16.71 15.49
CA SER A 262 9.87 -16.30 16.86
C SER A 262 8.72 -16.56 17.83
N GLY A 263 7.47 -16.39 17.38
CA GLY A 263 6.27 -16.66 18.16
C GLY A 263 5.88 -18.14 18.22
N GLY A 264 6.64 -19.05 17.60
CA GLY A 264 6.34 -20.48 17.59
C GLY A 264 5.11 -20.88 16.77
N LEU A 265 4.60 -19.98 15.92
CA LEU A 265 3.43 -20.19 15.07
C LEU A 265 3.79 -20.80 13.71
N ALA A 266 5.05 -20.64 13.29
CA ALA A 266 5.64 -21.31 12.15
C ALA A 266 6.96 -21.98 12.55
N ALA A 267 7.43 -22.93 11.74
CA ALA A 267 8.71 -23.60 11.92
C ALA A 267 9.43 -23.73 10.58
N MET A 268 10.75 -23.55 10.60
CA MET A 268 11.61 -23.78 9.45
C MET A 268 11.93 -25.28 9.35
N ARG A 269 11.72 -25.89 8.18
CA ARG A 269 12.17 -27.25 7.87
C ARG A 269 13.28 -27.21 6.81
N PRO A 270 14.34 -28.04 6.96
CA PRO A 270 15.36 -28.16 5.93
C PRO A 270 14.80 -28.77 4.63
N PRO A 271 15.21 -28.29 3.43
CA PRO A 271 16.08 -27.14 3.18
C PRO A 271 15.27 -25.84 2.94
N GLY A 272 15.12 -25.01 3.97
CA GLY A 272 14.66 -23.62 3.83
C GLY A 272 13.17 -23.42 3.55
N VAL A 273 12.33 -24.42 3.82
CA VAL A 273 10.86 -24.32 3.68
C VAL A 273 10.20 -24.04 5.02
N ILE A 274 9.02 -23.40 5.00
CA ILE A 274 8.32 -22.99 6.22
C ILE A 274 7.01 -23.76 6.32
N ASP A 275 6.72 -24.24 7.54
CA ASP A 275 5.49 -24.92 7.87
C ASP A 275 4.80 -24.28 9.07
N ILE A 276 3.48 -24.34 9.06
CA ILE A 276 2.67 -23.92 10.20
C ILE A 276 2.78 -24.95 11.34
N THR A 277 2.91 -24.47 12.59
CA THR A 277 2.94 -25.34 13.78
C THR A 277 1.53 -25.73 14.23
N ALA A 278 1.43 -26.57 15.27
CA ALA A 278 0.14 -26.87 15.91
C ALA A 278 -0.48 -25.60 16.55
N GLU A 279 0.34 -24.78 17.23
CA GLU A 279 -0.11 -23.51 17.81
C GLU A 279 -0.52 -22.51 16.72
N GLY A 280 0.25 -22.41 15.63
CA GLY A 280 -0.12 -21.59 14.48
C GLY A 280 -1.48 -21.99 13.90
N ARG A 281 -1.74 -23.30 13.77
CA ARG A 281 -3.06 -23.81 13.36
C ARG A 281 -4.16 -23.45 14.35
N ALA A 282 -3.90 -23.54 15.65
CA ALA A 282 -4.86 -23.16 16.68
C ALA A 282 -5.23 -21.67 16.61
N ARG A 283 -4.25 -20.78 16.43
CA ARG A 283 -4.49 -19.34 16.27
C ARG A 283 -5.26 -19.01 15.01
N LEU A 284 -4.87 -19.60 13.88
CA LEU A 284 -5.63 -19.45 12.63
C LEU A 284 -7.07 -19.96 12.78
N HIS A 285 -7.27 -21.09 13.44
CA HIS A 285 -8.61 -21.60 13.73
C HIS A 285 -9.43 -20.64 14.59
N GLY A 286 -8.81 -20.01 15.60
CA GLY A 286 -9.45 -18.96 16.39
C GLY A 286 -9.95 -17.80 15.53
N ILE A 287 -9.10 -17.28 14.63
CA ILE A 287 -9.47 -16.22 13.67
C ILE A 287 -10.67 -16.66 12.83
N VAL A 288 -10.60 -17.85 12.21
CA VAL A 288 -11.66 -18.37 11.33
C VAL A 288 -12.97 -18.57 12.09
N THR A 289 -12.91 -19.10 13.32
CA THR A 289 -14.10 -19.33 14.14
C THR A 289 -14.78 -18.02 14.52
N ARG A 290 -14.03 -17.00 14.93
CA ARG A 290 -14.61 -15.67 15.20
C ARG A 290 -15.14 -15.00 13.95
N ALA A 291 -14.42 -15.10 12.83
CA ALA A 291 -14.89 -14.62 11.54
C ALA A 291 -16.24 -15.23 11.14
N ARG A 292 -16.41 -16.55 11.30
CA ARG A 292 -17.66 -17.25 11.02
C ARG A 292 -18.79 -16.86 11.98
N ALA A 293 -18.49 -16.71 13.26
CA ALA A 293 -19.48 -16.27 14.25
C ALA A 293 -19.97 -14.85 13.94
N PHE A 294 -19.05 -13.95 13.61
CA PHE A 294 -19.35 -12.59 13.16
C PHE A 294 -20.20 -12.59 11.88
N GLU A 295 -19.81 -13.39 10.89
CA GLU A 295 -20.58 -13.52 9.64
C GLU A 295 -22.00 -14.03 9.91
N ALA A 296 -22.17 -15.05 10.75
CA ALA A 296 -23.48 -15.56 11.15
C ALA A 296 -24.33 -14.51 11.87
N GLU A 297 -23.73 -13.70 12.74
CA GLU A 297 -24.41 -12.58 13.41
C GLU A 297 -24.88 -11.53 12.40
N LYS A 298 -24.02 -11.12 11.44
CA LYS A 298 -24.36 -10.07 10.48
C LYS A 298 -25.35 -10.50 9.40
N LEU A 299 -25.40 -11.79 9.11
CA LEU A 299 -26.37 -12.36 8.18
C LEU A 299 -27.64 -12.86 8.88
N ALA A 300 -27.76 -12.68 10.21
CA ALA A 300 -28.94 -13.06 10.96
C ALA A 300 -30.18 -12.34 10.39
N GLY A 301 -31.18 -13.11 9.96
CA GLY A 301 -32.41 -12.59 9.36
C GLY A 301 -32.42 -12.56 7.83
N ILE A 302 -31.29 -12.84 7.17
CA ILE A 302 -31.23 -13.04 5.71
C ILE A 302 -31.46 -14.53 5.42
N ARG A 303 -32.29 -14.86 4.43
CA ARG A 303 -32.54 -16.26 4.06
C ARG A 303 -31.25 -16.89 3.54
N GLU A 304 -30.99 -18.13 3.96
CA GLU A 304 -29.78 -18.87 3.54
C GLU A 304 -29.66 -18.97 2.01
N ALA A 305 -30.79 -19.13 1.32
CA ALA A 305 -30.84 -19.15 -0.14
C ALA A 305 -30.36 -17.84 -0.78
N ASP A 306 -30.66 -16.68 -0.19
CA ASP A 306 -30.25 -15.36 -0.68
C ASP A 306 -28.75 -15.15 -0.42
N VAL A 307 -28.26 -15.53 0.77
CA VAL A 307 -26.83 -15.52 1.09
C VAL A 307 -26.05 -16.41 0.11
N ALA A 308 -26.55 -17.62 -0.16
CA ALA A 308 -25.93 -18.53 -1.11
C ALA A 308 -25.94 -17.96 -2.53
N ALA A 309 -27.03 -17.30 -2.94
CA ALA A 309 -27.10 -16.62 -4.24
C ALA A 309 -26.10 -15.47 -4.35
N LEU A 310 -26.00 -14.62 -3.30
CA LEU A 310 -25.03 -13.53 -3.23
C LEU A 310 -23.59 -14.06 -3.32
N ARG A 311 -23.24 -15.11 -2.56
CA ARG A 311 -21.90 -15.72 -2.65
C ARG A 311 -21.58 -16.23 -4.04
N ARG A 312 -22.54 -16.87 -4.73
CA ARG A 312 -22.34 -17.33 -6.11
C ARG A 312 -22.13 -16.17 -7.07
N ALA A 313 -22.93 -15.10 -6.95
CA ALA A 313 -22.81 -13.91 -7.80
C ALA A 313 -21.45 -13.22 -7.59
N LEU A 314 -21.06 -12.97 -6.34
CA LEU A 314 -19.77 -12.37 -6.01
C LEU A 314 -18.59 -13.24 -6.45
N ALA A 315 -18.67 -14.56 -6.27
CA ALA A 315 -17.63 -15.48 -6.73
C ALA A 315 -17.52 -15.55 -8.26
N ALA A 316 -18.62 -15.36 -8.99
CA ALA A 316 -18.60 -15.26 -10.44
C ALA A 316 -17.97 -13.93 -10.89
N LEU A 317 -18.35 -12.81 -10.26
CA LEU A 317 -17.78 -11.49 -10.54
C LEU A 317 -16.29 -11.41 -10.22
N GLY A 318 -15.85 -12.01 -9.11
CA GLY A 318 -14.44 -12.02 -8.70
C GLY A 318 -13.53 -12.94 -9.53
N LYS A 319 -14.07 -13.73 -10.45
CA LYS A 319 -13.30 -14.53 -11.42
C LYS A 319 -13.07 -13.80 -12.75
N ALA A 320 -13.77 -12.69 -12.99
CA ALA A 320 -13.58 -11.89 -14.18
C ALA A 320 -12.42 -10.92 -13.95
N SER A 321 -11.21 -11.31 -14.35
CA SER A 321 -10.10 -10.38 -14.58
C SER A 321 -9.13 -11.00 -15.59
N ASP A 322 -9.31 -10.62 -16.85
CA ASP A 322 -8.28 -10.21 -17.83
C ASP A 322 -8.99 -10.03 -19.18
N ASP A 323 -9.68 -8.89 -19.34
CA ASP A 323 -10.02 -8.28 -20.64
C ASP A 323 -9.60 -6.81 -20.59
#